data_AF-A0AAW6AAY3-F1
#
_entry.id   AF-A0AAW6AAY3-F1
#
_cell.length_a   1.000
_cell.length_b   1.000
_cell.length_c   1.000
_cell.angle_alpha   90.00
_cell.angle_beta   90.00
_cell.angle_gamma   90.00
#
_symmetry.space_group_name_H-M   'P 1'
#
loop_
_entity.id
_entity.type
_entity.pdbx_description
1 polymer ?
#
loop_
_entity_poly.entity_id
_entity_poly.type
_entity_poly.pdbx_seq_one_letter_code
_entity_poly.pdbx_strand_id
1 'polypeptide(L)'
;MCHISAQAIEAPIDFPMDDQNVIAIRNALSSLFLDEVNRAREEQSQHDRYLLKMELCAYLKISNNTLDKWIELGLPRINICGVVRYDRDAVDGWLRKRIEGW
;
A
#
# COMPACT_ATOMS: atom_id res chain seq x y z
N MET A 1 -51.15 39.97 16.57
CA MET A 1 -50.87 38.62 16.04
C MET A 1 -50.07 38.79 14.77
N CYS A 2 -48.76 38.53 14.83
CA CYS A 2 -47.87 38.66 13.69
C CYS A 2 -47.84 37.31 12.96
N HIS A 3 -48.44 37.23 11.77
CA HIS A 3 -48.34 36.06 10.91
C HIS A 3 -47.06 36.18 10.09
N ILE A 4 -45.98 35.57 10.57
CA ILE A 4 -44.81 35.29 9.75
C ILE A 4 -45.15 34.04 8.95
N SER A 5 -45.59 34.22 7.71
CA SER A 5 -45.71 33.13 6.74
C SER A 5 -44.31 32.73 6.30
N ALA A 6 -43.84 31.55 6.74
CA ALA A 6 -42.66 30.90 6.18
C ALA A 6 -42.96 30.49 4.74
N GLN A 7 -42.38 31.18 3.76
CA GLN A 7 -42.35 30.68 2.38
C GLN A 7 -41.30 29.57 2.30
N ALA A 8 -41.77 28.36 2.00
CA ALA A 8 -40.92 27.21 1.70
C ALA A 8 -40.12 27.52 0.43
N ILE A 9 -38.79 27.43 0.53
CA ILE A 9 -37.89 27.48 -0.63
C ILE A 9 -37.94 26.09 -1.28
N GLU A 10 -39.02 25.79 -1.99
CA GLU A 10 -39.07 24.66 -2.93
C GLU A 10 -38.55 25.11 -4.29
N ALA A 11 -37.25 25.39 -4.37
CA ALA A 11 -36.58 25.31 -5.66
C ALA A 11 -35.99 23.90 -5.76
N PRO A 12 -36.43 23.06 -6.72
CA PRO A 12 -35.67 21.88 -7.07
C PRO A 12 -34.25 22.36 -7.39
N ILE A 13 -33.25 21.74 -6.77
CA ILE A 13 -31.86 21.98 -7.15
C ILE A 13 -31.71 21.41 -8.56
N ASP A 14 -32.01 22.23 -9.57
CA ASP A 14 -31.70 21.95 -10.96
C ASP A 14 -30.19 22.18 -11.08
N PHE A 15 -29.42 21.11 -10.87
CA PHE A 15 -28.04 21.07 -11.36
C PHE A 15 -28.16 20.85 -12.87
N PRO A 16 -27.89 21.85 -13.74
CA PRO A 16 -27.81 21.62 -15.17
C PRO A 16 -26.59 20.74 -15.45
N MET A 17 -26.83 19.44 -15.35
CA MET A 17 -25.85 18.41 -15.61
C MET A 17 -25.84 18.22 -17.13
N ASP A 18 -25.19 19.15 -17.82
CA ASP A 18 -24.93 18.97 -19.25
C ASP A 18 -24.12 17.69 -19.50
N ASP A 19 -24.16 17.19 -20.73
CA ASP A 19 -23.44 15.96 -21.09
C ASP A 19 -21.93 16.07 -20.83
N GLN A 20 -21.36 17.28 -20.87
CA GLN A 20 -19.95 17.50 -20.58
C GLN A 20 -19.65 17.25 -19.09
N ASN A 21 -20.53 17.70 -18.18
CA ASN A 21 -20.43 17.46 -16.76
C ASN A 21 -20.58 15.97 -16.43
N VAL A 22 -21.51 15.27 -17.10
CA VAL A 22 -21.67 13.82 -16.94
C VAL A 22 -20.41 13.08 -17.40
N ILE A 23 -19.84 13.46 -18.54
CA ILE A 23 -18.61 12.86 -19.06
C ILE A 23 -17.41 13.17 -18.15
N ALA A 24 -17.28 14.42 -17.67
CA ALA A 24 -16.21 14.83 -16.78
C ALA A 24 -16.25 14.07 -15.45
N ILE A 25 -17.44 13.96 -14.85
CA ILE A 25 -17.64 13.21 -13.61
C ILE A 25 -17.34 11.72 -13.83
N ARG A 26 -17.83 11.13 -14.93
CA ARG A 26 -17.52 9.73 -15.26
C ARG A 26 -16.02 9.48 -15.38
N ASN A 27 -15.30 10.36 -16.07
CA ASN A 27 -13.86 10.20 -16.28
C ASN A 27 -13.09 10.37 -14.97
N ALA A 28 -13.41 11.40 -14.18
CA ALA A 28 -12.79 11.64 -12.87
C ALA A 28 -13.04 10.47 -11.91
N LEU A 29 -14.26 9.95 -11.88
CA LEU A 29 -14.61 8.80 -11.06
C LEU A 29 -13.86 7.55 -11.52
N SER A 30 -13.75 7.34 -12.84
CA SER A 30 -13.04 6.19 -13.40
C SER A 30 -11.55 6.24 -13.08
N SER A 31 -10.91 7.41 -13.18
CA SER A 31 -9.50 7.56 -12.82
C SER A 31 -9.28 7.33 -11.32
N LEU A 32 -10.12 7.93 -10.46
CA LEU A 32 -10.02 7.75 -9.01
C LEU A 32 -10.14 6.27 -8.61
N PHE A 33 -11.09 5.53 -9.20
CA PHE A 33 -11.22 4.11 -8.90
C PHE A 33 -10.04 3.28 -9.40
N LEU A 34 -9.53 3.56 -10.60
CA LEU A 34 -8.36 2.85 -11.12
C LEU A 34 -7.11 3.12 -10.26
N ASP A 35 -6.90 4.36 -9.87
CA ASP A 35 -5.79 4.77 -9.00
C ASP A 35 -5.89 4.08 -7.63
N GLU A 36 -7.08 4.03 -7.04
CA GLU A 36 -7.33 3.35 -5.76
C GLU A 36 -7.07 1.85 -5.85
N VAL A 37 -7.56 1.19 -6.91
CA VAL A 37 -7.34 -0.25 -7.14
C VAL A 37 -5.87 -0.56 -7.36
N ASN A 38 -5.15 0.31 -8.08
CA ASN A 38 -3.72 0.13 -8.30
C ASN A 38 -2.93 0.32 -7.00
N ARG A 39 -3.24 1.36 -6.21
CA ARG A 39 -2.60 1.57 -4.91
C ARG A 39 -2.82 0.40 -3.97
N ALA A 40 -4.05 -0.12 -3.87
CA ALA A 40 -4.35 -1.29 -3.06
C ALA A 40 -3.57 -2.54 -3.50
N ARG A 41 -3.38 -2.74 -4.81
CA ARG A 41 -2.56 -3.84 -5.35
C ARG A 41 -1.08 -3.67 -5.05
N GLU A 42 -0.56 -2.45 -5.15
CA GLU A 42 0.84 -2.13 -4.79
C GLU A 42 1.09 -2.32 -3.29
N GLU A 43 0.17 -1.90 -2.44
CA GLU A 43 0.22 -2.17 -1.00
C GLU A 43 0.22 -3.68 -0.73
N GLN A 44 -0.61 -4.45 -1.45
CA GLN A 44 -0.66 -5.90 -1.31
C GLN A 44 0.62 -6.61 -1.78
N SER A 45 1.26 -6.16 -2.86
CA SER A 45 2.54 -6.73 -3.31
C SER A 45 3.69 -6.41 -2.34
N GLN A 46 3.58 -5.34 -1.54
CA GLN A 46 4.51 -5.07 -0.46
C GLN A 46 4.39 -6.05 0.72
N HIS A 47 3.37 -6.91 0.75
CA HIS A 47 3.17 -7.92 1.80
C HIS A 47 3.66 -9.33 1.43
N ASP A 48 4.57 -9.45 0.46
CA ASP A 48 5.20 -10.75 0.19
C ASP A 48 6.03 -11.21 1.40
N ARG A 49 5.57 -12.31 2.00
CA ARG A 49 6.19 -12.94 3.17
C ARG A 49 7.57 -13.52 2.87
N TYR A 50 7.73 -14.12 1.68
CA TYR A 50 8.93 -14.86 1.28
C TYR A 50 9.70 -14.13 0.19
N LEU A 51 10.72 -13.39 0.59
CA LEU A 51 11.52 -12.53 -0.26
C LEU A 51 12.72 -13.28 -0.86
N LEU A 52 13.08 -12.94 -2.09
CA LEU A 52 14.38 -13.25 -2.70
C LEU A 52 15.48 -12.38 -2.09
N LYS A 53 16.74 -12.72 -2.35
CA LYS A 53 17.90 -11.96 -1.83
C LYS A 53 17.84 -10.47 -2.19
N MET A 54 17.53 -10.15 -3.45
CA MET A 54 17.47 -8.76 -3.91
C MET A 54 16.27 -8.00 -3.35
N GLU A 55 15.13 -8.66 -3.21
CA GLU A 55 13.93 -8.09 -2.60
C GLU A 55 14.16 -7.81 -1.11
N LEU A 56 14.86 -8.71 -0.42
CA LEU A 56 15.24 -8.50 0.98
C LEU A 56 16.20 -7.31 1.15
N CYS A 57 17.17 -7.12 0.26
CA CYS A 57 18.01 -5.92 0.25
C CYS A 57 17.18 -4.64 0.11
N ALA A 58 16.19 -4.66 -0.80
CA ALA A 58 15.30 -3.53 -1.03
C ALA A 58 14.36 -3.26 0.16
N TYR A 59 13.88 -4.32 0.80
CA TYR A 59 13.06 -4.27 2.02
C TYR A 59 13.83 -3.64 3.19
N LEU A 60 15.03 -4.15 3.47
CA LEU A 60 15.87 -3.71 4.59
C LEU A 60 16.64 -2.41 4.30
N LYS A 61 16.62 -1.92 3.05
CA LYS A 61 17.38 -0.75 2.58
C LYS A 61 18.89 -0.89 2.83
N ILE A 62 19.44 -2.08 2.57
CA ILE A 62 20.88 -2.37 2.72
C ILE A 62 21.53 -2.83 1.40
N SER A 63 22.85 -2.73 1.35
CA SER A 63 23.62 -3.27 0.22
C SER A 63 23.67 -4.81 0.24
N ASN A 64 23.86 -5.41 -0.93
CA ASN A 64 24.01 -6.87 -1.07
C ASN A 64 25.18 -7.41 -0.24
N ASN A 65 26.30 -6.67 -0.20
CA ASN A 65 27.48 -7.02 0.60
C ASN A 65 27.19 -7.02 2.11
N THR A 66 26.34 -6.11 2.57
CA THR A 66 25.89 -6.09 3.97
C THR A 66 25.04 -7.31 4.27
N LEU A 67 24.11 -7.65 3.37
CA LEU A 67 23.26 -8.82 3.54
C LEU A 67 24.07 -10.12 3.54
N ASP A 68 25.09 -10.24 2.70
CA ASP A 68 25.98 -11.42 2.69
C ASP A 68 26.68 -11.64 4.02
N LYS A 69 27.21 -10.56 4.63
CA LYS A 69 27.77 -10.63 5.98
C LYS A 69 26.73 -11.09 7.00
N TRP A 70 25.46 -10.67 6.87
CA TRP A 70 24.41 -11.11 7.79
C TRP A 70 24.05 -12.58 7.58
N ILE A 71 24.08 -13.06 6.35
CA ILE A 71 23.91 -14.49 6.03
C ILE A 71 25.02 -15.32 6.69
N GLU A 72 26.28 -14.87 6.63
CA GLU A 72 27.40 -15.50 7.34
C GLU A 72 27.21 -15.50 8.86
N LEU A 73 26.60 -14.45 9.41
CA LEU A 73 26.24 -14.32 10.83
C LEU A 73 24.97 -15.10 11.24
N GLY A 74 24.42 -15.91 10.34
CA GLY A 74 23.28 -16.79 10.62
C GLY A 74 21.91 -16.13 10.44
N LEU A 75 21.76 -15.24 9.46
CA LEU A 75 20.45 -14.73 9.06
C LEU A 75 19.52 -15.90 8.64
N PRO A 76 18.26 -15.95 9.12
CA PRO A 76 17.33 -17.02 8.77
C PRO A 76 17.08 -17.09 7.27
N ARG A 77 17.18 -18.28 6.68
CA ARG A 77 16.92 -18.54 5.26
C ARG A 77 16.23 -19.88 5.05
N ILE A 78 15.40 -19.97 4.01
CA ILE A 78 14.68 -21.17 3.62
C ILE A 78 15.17 -21.58 2.23
N ASN A 79 15.58 -22.84 2.06
CA ASN A 79 15.92 -23.38 0.74
C ASN A 79 14.79 -24.28 0.27
N ILE A 80 14.16 -23.91 -0.86
CA ILE A 80 13.08 -24.67 -1.48
C ILE A 80 13.53 -25.01 -2.90
N CYS A 81 13.77 -26.31 -3.15
CA CYS A 81 14.15 -26.81 -4.48
C CYS A 81 15.34 -26.07 -5.11
N GLY A 82 16.33 -25.64 -4.31
CA GLY A 82 17.51 -24.92 -4.78
C GLY A 82 17.36 -23.40 -4.85
N VAL A 83 16.17 -22.86 -4.58
CA VAL A 83 15.93 -21.41 -4.48
C VAL A 83 15.93 -21.00 -3.02
N VAL A 84 16.74 -19.99 -2.69
CA VAL A 84 16.78 -19.40 -1.34
C VAL A 84 15.75 -18.29 -1.22
N ARG A 85 14.92 -18.38 -0.18
CA ARG A 85 13.93 -17.37 0.22
C ARG A 85 14.17 -16.96 1.67
N TYR A 86 13.69 -15.77 2.02
CA TYR A 86 13.79 -15.20 3.35
C TYR A 86 12.39 -14.87 3.86
N ASP A 87 12.00 -15.46 5.00
CA ASP A 87 10.74 -15.13 5.66
C ASP A 87 10.92 -13.80 6.40
N ARG A 88 10.10 -12.80 6.04
CA ARG A 88 10.14 -11.45 6.61
C ARG A 88 10.06 -11.46 8.13
N ASP A 89 9.14 -12.23 8.70
CA ASP A 89 8.92 -12.26 10.15
C ASP A 89 10.13 -12.85 10.89
N ALA A 90 10.75 -13.87 10.29
CA ALA A 90 11.95 -14.50 10.85
C ALA A 90 13.15 -13.56 10.80
N VAL A 91 13.32 -12.83 9.70
CA VAL A 91 14.37 -11.82 9.55
C VAL A 91 14.18 -10.68 10.55
N ASP A 92 12.97 -10.13 10.66
CA ASP A 92 12.66 -9.04 11.59
C ASP A 92 12.84 -9.49 13.06
N GLY A 93 12.44 -10.72 13.37
CA GLY A 93 12.70 -11.33 14.67
C GLY A 93 14.20 -11.51 14.98
N TRP A 94 15.01 -11.85 13.97
CA TRP A 94 16.47 -11.94 14.11
C TRP A 94 17.11 -10.57 14.34
N LEU A 95 16.63 -9.53 13.65
CA LEU A 95 17.10 -8.16 13.84
C LEU A 95 16.77 -7.63 15.23
N ARG A 96 15.54 -7.85 15.71
CA ARG A 96 15.11 -7.41 17.04
C ARG A 96 16.00 -7.94 18.16
N LYS A 97 16.33 -9.24 18.12
CA LYS A 97 17.23 -9.87 19.10
C LYS A 97 18.62 -9.23 19.15
N ARG A 98 19.09 -8.65 18.06
CA ARG A 98 20.40 -7.99 17.99
C ARG A 98 20.36 -6.53 18.39
N ILE A 99 19.21 -5.86 18.31
CA ILE A 99 19.02 -4.49 18.79
C ILE A 99 18.93 -4.47 20.33
N GLU A 100 18.29 -5.46 20.94
CA GLU A 100 18.15 -5.59 22.41
C GLU A 100 19.49 -5.84 23.15
N GLY A 101 20.58 -6.04 22.42
CA GLY A 101 21.93 -6.25 22.97
C GLY A 101 22.84 -5.02 22.96
N TRP A 102 22.30 -3.82 22.71
CA TRP A 102 23.02 -2.52 22.72
C TRP A 102 22.56 -1.61 23.84
#